data_AF-A0A1I4YF06-F1
#
_entry.id   AF-A0A1I4YF06-F1
#
_cell.length_a   1.000
_cell.length_b   1.000
_cell.length_c   1.000
_cell.angle_alpha   90.00
_cell.angle_beta   90.00
_cell.angle_gamma   90.00
#
_symmetry.space_group_name_H-M   'P 1'
#
loop_
_entity.id
_entity.type
_entity.pdbx_description
1 polymer ?
#
loop_
_entity_poly.entity_id
_entity_poly.type
_entity_poly.pdbx_seq_one_letter_code
_entity_poly.pdbx_strand_id
1 'polypeptide(L)'
;MEKILEVKEVELAVLESFPPKLRITAYGTVPTGGWTHPRLEPFIFIQPPPDGIYDFDFVADPPEGPATQVITPIGVVHLWDPLPEGVRGVRIHAGQNSETALLDHPEHPDRTPTRYTFVDQEGVKRVVFFPRALGPLGTSERPGEASLEYTGLEGNVIFRGEEIRQQKTVLGKLISVALKSNMADEGFLDFALVLPPVRMENEVQVEFKTVGILSQGPSGFGGLPPGAQRTYEVLELEGIAEYIPIL
;
A
#
# COMPACT_ATOMS: atom_id res chain seq x y z
N MET A 1 26.73 -7.25 26.13
CA MET A 1 26.11 -6.55 24.99
C MET A 1 27.15 -6.11 24.00
N GLU A 2 26.87 -6.33 22.73
CA GLU A 2 27.68 -5.88 21.59
C GLU A 2 26.75 -5.45 20.45
N LYS A 3 27.24 -4.60 19.54
CA LYS A 3 26.50 -4.28 18.31
C LYS A 3 26.32 -5.55 17.50
N ILE A 4 25.17 -5.67 16.85
CA ILE A 4 24.95 -6.73 15.87
C ILE A 4 25.87 -6.53 14.66
N LEU A 5 26.00 -7.54 13.80
CA LEU A 5 26.93 -7.50 12.67
C LEU A 5 26.57 -6.38 11.69
N GLU A 6 25.35 -6.41 11.18
CA GLU A 6 24.82 -5.45 10.21
C GLU A 6 23.30 -5.32 10.37
N VAL A 7 22.77 -4.14 10.06
CA VAL A 7 21.34 -3.88 9.90
C VAL A 7 20.96 -4.18 8.45
N LYS A 8 19.83 -4.87 8.25
CA LYS A 8 19.28 -5.17 6.92
C LYS A 8 18.09 -4.29 6.56
N GLU A 9 17.24 -4.03 7.55
CA GLU A 9 15.97 -3.34 7.32
C GLU A 9 15.54 -2.62 8.59
N VAL A 10 14.96 -1.44 8.41
CA VAL A 10 14.40 -0.61 9.49
C VAL A 10 13.05 -0.08 9.01
N GLU A 11 12.01 -0.37 9.78
CA GLU A 11 10.65 0.07 9.52
C GLU A 11 10.17 0.99 10.64
N LEU A 12 9.47 2.05 10.27
CA LEU A 12 8.88 3.00 11.19
C LEU A 12 7.37 3.05 11.02
N ALA A 13 6.64 3.05 12.14
CA ALA A 13 5.20 3.23 12.14
C ALA A 13 4.77 4.14 13.29
N VAL A 14 4.03 5.20 12.97
CA VAL A 14 3.34 6.01 13.97
C VAL A 14 2.08 5.25 14.40
N LEU A 15 1.92 5.02 15.69
CA LEU A 15 0.77 4.32 16.26
C LEU A 15 -0.31 5.33 16.68
N GLU A 16 -1.53 5.11 16.20
CA GLU A 16 -2.72 5.87 16.57
C GLU A 16 -3.06 5.68 18.06
N SER A 17 -2.51 6.58 18.88
CA SER A 17 -2.67 6.63 20.33
C SER A 17 -2.63 8.08 20.80
N PHE A 18 -3.07 8.35 22.02
CA PHE A 18 -3.10 9.71 22.57
C PHE A 18 -2.34 9.75 23.91
N PRO A 19 -1.10 10.27 23.96
CA PRO A 19 -0.30 10.84 22.85
C PRO A 19 0.20 9.78 21.83
N PRO A 20 0.50 10.17 20.58
CA PRO A 20 0.98 9.24 19.55
C PRO A 20 2.35 8.66 19.92
N LYS A 21 2.60 7.43 19.47
CA LYS A 21 3.83 6.68 19.74
C LYS A 21 4.51 6.28 18.45
N LEU A 22 5.82 6.12 18.47
CA LEU A 22 6.57 5.62 17.32
C LEU A 22 7.03 4.19 17.59
N ARG A 23 6.64 3.26 16.71
CA ARG A 23 7.17 1.90 16.65
C ARG A 23 8.33 1.86 15.67
N ILE A 24 9.48 1.42 16.15
CA ILE A 24 10.68 1.16 15.36
C ILE A 24 10.87 -0.35 15.32
N THR A 25 10.82 -0.94 14.12
CA THR A 25 11.19 -2.35 13.90
C THR A 25 12.51 -2.39 13.18
N ALA A 26 13.50 -3.12 13.70
CA ALA A 26 14.78 -3.28 13.03
C ALA A 26 15.14 -4.77 12.90
N TYR A 27 15.59 -5.14 11.70
CA TYR A 27 16.10 -6.47 11.38
C TYR A 27 17.56 -6.39 10.97
N GLY A 28 18.34 -7.35 11.41
CA GLY A 28 19.76 -7.43 11.08
C GLY A 28 20.29 -8.85 11.24
N THR A 29 21.61 -8.98 11.25
CA THR A 29 22.28 -10.26 11.42
C THR A 29 23.32 -10.21 12.53
N VAL A 30 23.61 -11.37 13.11
CA VAL A 30 24.69 -11.58 14.10
C VAL A 30 25.70 -12.60 13.56
N PRO A 31 26.97 -12.54 13.99
CA PRO A 31 28.03 -13.37 13.41
C PRO A 31 27.87 -14.87 13.71
N THR A 32 27.15 -15.24 14.77
CA THR A 32 26.93 -16.63 15.20
C THR A 32 25.49 -16.83 15.68
N GLY A 33 25.05 -18.07 15.83
CA GLY A 33 23.80 -18.37 16.53
C GLY A 33 23.94 -18.21 18.05
N GLY A 34 22.80 -18.11 18.75
CA GLY A 34 22.74 -18.06 20.22
C GLY A 34 22.79 -16.65 20.83
N TRP A 35 22.76 -15.59 20.02
CA TRP A 35 22.60 -14.22 20.51
C TRP A 35 21.19 -14.00 21.07
N THR A 36 21.07 -13.21 22.14
CA THR A 36 19.81 -12.98 22.85
C THR A 36 19.61 -11.51 23.22
N HIS A 37 18.40 -11.17 23.70
CA HIS A 37 18.04 -9.83 24.17
C HIS A 37 18.36 -8.67 23.20
N PRO A 38 17.91 -8.76 21.93
CA PRO A 38 18.10 -7.66 20.99
C PRO A 38 17.37 -6.41 21.47
N ARG A 39 18.04 -5.26 21.40
CA ARG A 39 17.53 -3.97 21.84
C ARG A 39 18.13 -2.83 21.02
N LEU A 40 17.36 -1.75 20.89
CA LEU A 40 17.82 -0.48 20.35
C LEU A 40 18.16 0.43 21.52
N GLU A 41 19.43 0.83 21.62
CA GLU A 41 19.92 1.76 22.63
C GLU A 41 19.98 3.17 22.01
N PRO A 42 19.20 4.15 22.51
CA PRO A 42 19.22 5.50 21.95
C PRO A 42 20.56 6.19 22.23
N PHE A 43 21.07 6.92 21.24
CA PHE A 43 22.19 7.81 21.48
C PHE A 43 21.71 9.00 22.32
N ILE A 44 22.37 9.25 23.46
CA ILE A 44 21.98 10.34 24.34
C ILE A 44 22.49 11.66 23.77
N PHE A 45 21.59 12.46 23.23
CA PHE A 45 21.88 13.82 22.80
C PHE A 45 21.58 14.83 23.92
N ILE A 46 22.45 15.83 24.09
CA ILE A 46 22.22 16.96 25.02
C ILE A 46 21.14 17.89 24.45
N GLN A 47 21.03 17.99 23.12
CA GLN A 47 20.02 18.75 22.40
C GLN A 47 19.46 17.88 21.27
N PRO A 48 18.16 18.02 20.91
CA PRO A 48 17.59 17.34 19.76
C PRO A 48 18.48 17.50 18.49
N PRO A 49 18.72 16.43 17.72
CA PRO A 49 19.46 16.50 16.48
C PRO A 49 18.88 17.56 15.53
N PRO A 50 19.68 18.50 15.00
CA PRO A 50 19.17 19.55 14.11
C PRO A 50 18.51 19.02 12.82
N ASP A 51 18.90 17.83 12.38
CA ASP A 51 18.33 17.14 11.22
C ASP A 51 17.06 16.34 11.56
N GLY A 52 16.68 16.26 12.85
CA GLY A 52 15.55 15.47 13.33
C GLY A 52 15.75 13.95 13.20
N ILE A 53 16.95 13.47 12.88
CA ILE A 53 17.26 12.05 12.76
C ILE A 53 17.95 11.60 14.04
N TYR A 54 17.31 10.67 14.76
CA TYR A 54 17.84 10.18 16.02
C TYR A 54 18.62 8.90 15.84
N ASP A 55 19.84 8.86 16.34
CA ASP A 55 20.69 7.67 16.26
C ASP A 55 20.37 6.65 17.37
N PHE A 56 20.39 5.37 17.00
CA PHE A 56 20.29 4.23 17.91
C PHE A 56 21.37 3.20 17.59
N ASP A 57 21.88 2.53 18.60
CA ASP A 57 22.74 1.35 18.45
C ASP A 57 21.89 0.08 18.53
N PHE A 58 21.97 -0.78 17.51
CA PHE A 58 21.35 -2.09 17.54
C PHE A 58 22.30 -3.09 18.19
N VAL A 59 22.00 -3.45 19.43
CA VAL A 59 22.82 -4.34 20.26
C VAL A 59 22.06 -5.60 20.66
N ALA A 60 22.82 -6.64 20.95
CA ALA A 60 22.34 -7.88 21.53
C ALA A 60 23.40 -8.48 22.46
N ASP A 61 23.03 -9.48 23.25
CA ASP A 61 23.94 -10.18 24.14
C ASP A 61 24.52 -11.43 23.44
N PRO A 62 25.85 -11.53 23.32
CA PRO A 62 26.49 -12.67 22.68
C PRO A 62 26.30 -13.96 23.51
N PRO A 63 26.36 -15.14 22.88
CA PRO A 63 26.24 -16.41 23.58
C PRO A 63 27.39 -16.61 24.58
N GLU A 64 27.08 -17.04 25.81
CA GLU A 64 28.06 -17.31 26.87
C GLU A 64 28.82 -18.65 26.70
N GLY A 65 28.44 -19.44 25.69
CA GLY A 65 28.96 -20.78 25.44
C GLY A 65 29.25 -21.05 23.97
N PRO A 66 29.51 -22.32 23.60
CA PRO A 66 29.77 -22.70 22.21
C PRO A 66 28.64 -22.23 21.30
N ALA A 67 28.98 -21.48 20.26
CA ALA A 67 28.03 -20.90 19.33
C ALA A 67 28.14 -21.54 17.94
N THR A 68 27.02 -21.68 17.25
CA THR A 68 27.01 -22.11 15.85
C THR A 68 27.65 -21.03 14.99
N GLN A 69 28.65 -21.41 14.18
CA GLN A 69 29.41 -20.49 13.34
C GLN A 69 28.65 -20.17 12.03
N VAL A 70 27.42 -19.67 12.18
CA VAL A 70 26.52 -19.34 11.07
C VAL A 70 25.89 -17.97 11.33
N ILE A 71 25.95 -17.11 10.32
CA ILE A 71 25.28 -15.80 10.35
C ILE A 71 23.79 -16.01 10.54
N THR A 72 23.24 -15.45 11.61
CA THR A 72 21.86 -15.69 12.04
C THR A 72 21.08 -14.37 12.03
N PRO A 73 19.83 -14.34 11.53
CA PRO A 73 19.00 -13.14 11.60
C PRO A 73 18.56 -12.84 13.03
N ILE A 74 18.42 -11.56 13.35
CA ILE A 74 17.92 -11.07 14.64
C ILE A 74 17.03 -9.84 14.41
N GLY A 75 15.97 -9.69 15.20
CA GLY A 75 15.02 -8.60 15.08
C GLY A 75 14.63 -8.01 16.43
N VAL A 76 14.25 -6.75 16.42
CA VAL A 76 13.78 -6.01 17.60
C VAL A 76 12.64 -5.07 17.25
N VAL A 77 11.72 -4.91 18.20
CA VAL A 77 10.72 -3.84 18.18
C VAL A 77 10.98 -2.92 19.36
N HIS A 78 11.16 -1.64 19.09
CA HIS A 78 11.30 -0.59 20.09
C HIS A 78 10.11 0.36 19.99
N LEU A 79 9.50 0.68 21.13
CA LEU A 79 8.40 1.63 21.21
C LEU A 79 8.90 2.91 21.87
N TRP A 80 8.83 4.01 21.13
CA TRP A 80 9.16 5.34 21.62
C TRP A 80 7.87 6.05 22.04
N ASP A 81 7.73 6.27 23.34
CA ASP A 81 6.52 6.81 23.96
C ASP A 81 6.85 7.93 24.96
N PRO A 82 6.36 9.18 24.73
CA PRO A 82 5.61 9.63 23.55
C PRO A 82 6.53 9.89 22.35
N LEU A 83 5.96 10.00 21.14
CA LEU A 83 6.69 10.47 19.95
C LEU A 83 7.22 11.90 20.20
N PRO A 84 8.54 12.14 20.20
CA PRO A 84 9.08 13.49 20.38
C PRO A 84 8.68 14.43 19.24
N GLU A 85 8.54 15.72 19.55
CA GLU A 85 8.31 16.73 18.52
C GLU A 85 9.54 16.89 17.62
N GLY A 86 9.31 17.02 16.31
CA GLY A 86 10.37 17.26 15.33
C GLY A 86 11.18 16.03 14.91
N VAL A 87 10.82 14.81 15.33
CA VAL A 87 11.43 13.59 14.78
C VAL A 87 11.10 13.49 13.30
N ARG A 88 12.15 13.37 12.48
CA ARG A 88 12.08 13.12 11.03
C ARG A 88 12.51 11.70 10.67
N GLY A 89 13.17 10.99 11.57
CA GLY A 89 13.57 9.61 11.33
C GLY A 89 14.50 9.08 12.41
N VAL A 90 15.00 7.87 12.17
CA VAL A 90 16.01 7.23 13.01
C VAL A 90 17.14 6.67 12.15
N ARG A 91 18.34 6.67 12.71
CA ARG A 91 19.50 6.00 12.13
C ARG A 91 19.95 4.88 13.05
N ILE A 92 19.91 3.65 12.57
CA ILE A 92 20.29 2.47 13.34
C ILE A 92 21.72 2.08 12.97
N HIS A 93 22.62 2.02 13.95
CA HIS A 93 24.02 1.65 13.79
C HIS A 93 24.26 0.20 14.22
N ALA A 94 25.00 -0.52 13.39
CA ALA A 94 25.55 -1.85 13.67
C ALA A 94 27.10 -1.82 13.58
N GLY A 95 27.72 -2.99 13.72
CA GLY A 95 29.18 -3.12 13.66
C GLY A 95 29.77 -2.80 12.28
N GLN A 96 29.05 -3.12 11.18
CA GLN A 96 29.55 -2.98 9.81
C GLN A 96 28.86 -1.89 8.98
N ASN A 97 27.64 -1.50 9.32
CA ASN A 97 26.88 -0.49 8.60
C ASN A 97 25.97 0.32 9.52
N SER A 98 25.29 1.30 8.94
CA SER A 98 24.19 2.01 9.55
C SER A 98 23.07 2.18 8.52
N GLU A 99 21.82 2.00 8.92
CA GLU A 99 20.65 2.22 8.08
C GLU A 99 19.82 3.38 8.61
N THR A 100 19.41 4.29 7.72
CA THR A 100 18.56 5.43 8.09
C THR A 100 17.16 5.18 7.57
N ALA A 101 16.18 5.11 8.48
CA ALA A 101 14.77 5.13 8.15
C ALA A 101 14.22 6.53 8.46
N LEU A 102 13.65 7.18 7.46
CA LEU A 102 12.93 8.41 7.69
C LEU A 102 11.53 8.03 8.16
N LEU A 103 11.03 8.72 9.18
CA LEU A 103 9.59 8.86 9.30
C LEU A 103 9.18 9.51 8.00
N ASP A 104 8.14 9.00 7.36
CA ASP A 104 7.47 9.74 6.30
C ASP A 104 6.94 11.04 6.92
N HIS A 105 7.83 12.03 7.05
CA HIS A 105 7.42 13.41 7.01
C HIS A 105 6.72 13.55 5.65
N PRO A 106 5.59 14.26 5.57
CA PRO A 106 4.77 14.38 4.38
C PRO A 106 5.48 15.20 3.27
N GLU A 107 6.76 14.96 3.01
CA GLU A 107 7.57 15.59 1.98
C GLU A 107 8.46 14.56 1.26
N HIS A 108 8.00 13.30 1.12
CA HIS A 108 8.48 12.42 0.06
C HIS A 108 7.40 12.23 -1.02
N PRO A 109 7.78 12.37 -2.31
CA PRO A 109 6.86 12.58 -3.40
C PRO A 109 6.26 11.23 -3.83
N ASP A 110 4.97 11.23 -4.13
CA ASP A 110 4.19 10.09 -4.61
C ASP A 110 3.75 9.09 -3.53
N ARG A 111 3.00 9.56 -2.51
CA ARG A 111 1.92 8.72 -1.95
C ARG A 111 0.97 8.38 -3.10
N THR A 112 1.19 7.23 -3.73
CA THR A 112 0.28 6.73 -4.75
C THR A 112 -0.91 6.09 -4.05
N PRO A 113 -2.15 6.46 -4.38
CA PRO A 113 -3.31 5.89 -3.71
C PRO A 113 -3.34 4.37 -3.90
N THR A 114 -3.53 3.65 -2.78
CA THR A 114 -3.61 2.18 -2.75
C THR A 114 -5.06 1.70 -2.87
N ARG A 115 -6.03 2.57 -2.61
CA ARG A 115 -7.46 2.33 -2.82
C ARG A 115 -8.11 3.52 -3.49
N TYR A 116 -9.08 3.22 -4.35
CA TYR A 116 -9.97 4.21 -4.93
C TYR A 116 -11.41 3.78 -4.72
N THR A 117 -12.26 4.68 -4.26
CA THR A 117 -13.71 4.48 -4.16
C THR A 117 -14.39 5.48 -5.08
N PHE A 118 -15.34 5.02 -5.88
CA PHE A 118 -16.12 5.85 -6.79
C PHE A 118 -17.59 5.63 -6.52
N VAL A 119 -18.36 6.70 -6.53
CA VAL A 119 -19.81 6.67 -6.39
C VAL A 119 -20.41 7.59 -7.45
N ASP A 120 -21.53 7.19 -8.05
CA ASP A 120 -22.30 8.09 -8.90
C ASP A 120 -23.04 9.16 -8.09
N GLN A 121 -23.62 10.16 -8.76
CA GLN A 121 -24.32 11.25 -8.07
C GLN A 121 -25.54 10.78 -7.25
N GLU A 122 -26.12 9.64 -7.61
CA GLU A 122 -27.32 9.08 -6.97
C GLU A 122 -26.99 8.15 -5.79
N GLY A 123 -25.72 7.73 -5.65
CA GLY A 123 -25.30 6.76 -4.64
C GLY A 123 -25.66 5.30 -4.98
N VAL A 124 -26.11 5.03 -6.21
CA VAL A 124 -26.61 3.72 -6.65
C VAL A 124 -25.47 2.85 -7.18
N LYS A 125 -24.57 3.43 -7.97
CA LYS A 125 -23.41 2.72 -8.51
C LYS A 125 -22.16 3.04 -7.71
N ARG A 126 -21.46 2.00 -7.28
CA ARG A 126 -20.23 2.10 -6.50
C ARG A 126 -19.14 1.20 -7.08
N VAL A 127 -17.94 1.75 -7.22
CA VAL A 127 -16.75 1.01 -7.66
C VAL A 127 -15.65 1.16 -6.63
N VAL A 128 -15.03 0.05 -6.22
CA VAL A 128 -13.82 0.06 -5.38
C VAL A 128 -12.69 -0.58 -6.15
N PHE A 129 -11.60 0.15 -6.33
CA PHE A 129 -10.45 -0.32 -7.09
C PHE A 129 -9.18 -0.31 -6.24
N PHE A 130 -8.47 -1.43 -6.24
CA PHE A 130 -7.14 -1.59 -5.69
C PHE A 130 -6.18 -1.90 -6.85
N PRO A 131 -5.27 -0.99 -7.22
CA PRO A 131 -4.32 -1.22 -8.31
C PRO A 131 -3.37 -2.40 -8.06
N ARG A 132 -3.17 -2.73 -6.78
CA ARG A 132 -2.48 -3.90 -6.25
C ARG A 132 -3.26 -4.37 -5.03
N ALA A 133 -3.66 -5.64 -4.96
CA ALA A 133 -4.31 -6.17 -3.76
C ALA A 133 -3.32 -6.18 -2.59
N LEU A 134 -3.87 -5.97 -1.39
CA LEU A 134 -3.21 -6.31 -0.15
C LEU A 134 -3.16 -7.84 -0.11
N GLY A 135 -1.96 -8.43 -0.20
CA GLY A 135 -1.80 -9.86 -0.01
C GLY A 135 -2.29 -10.27 1.39
N PRO A 136 -2.65 -11.54 1.61
CA PRO A 136 -2.87 -12.02 2.98
C PRO A 136 -1.61 -11.75 3.82
N LEU A 137 -1.81 -11.18 5.01
CA LEU A 137 -0.72 -10.88 5.95
C LEU A 137 0.16 -12.13 6.15
N GLY A 138 1.46 -12.00 5.86
CA GLY A 138 2.48 -12.96 6.29
C GLY A 138 3.11 -13.88 5.23
N THR A 139 2.84 -13.71 3.94
CA THR A 139 3.60 -14.45 2.90
C THR A 139 4.38 -13.51 2.00
N SER A 140 5.71 -13.62 2.03
CA SER A 140 6.65 -13.06 1.05
C SER A 140 6.38 -13.67 -0.35
N GLU A 141 5.29 -13.29 -1.00
CA GLU A 141 4.99 -13.81 -2.33
C GLU A 141 4.12 -12.84 -3.14
N ARG A 142 4.81 -12.11 -4.03
CA ARG A 142 4.30 -11.24 -5.12
C ARG A 142 3.47 -10.02 -4.69
N PRO A 143 3.57 -8.89 -5.42
CA PRO A 143 2.60 -7.81 -5.28
C PRO A 143 1.20 -8.38 -5.51
N GLY A 144 0.26 -8.15 -4.60
CA GLY A 144 -1.10 -8.67 -4.76
C GLY A 144 -1.70 -8.15 -6.07
N GLU A 145 -2.39 -9.04 -6.79
CA GLU A 145 -3.00 -8.74 -8.08
C GLU A 145 -4.04 -7.62 -7.96
N ALA A 146 -4.29 -6.84 -9.01
CA ALA A 146 -5.31 -5.79 -8.95
C ALA A 146 -6.70 -6.37 -8.60
N SER A 147 -7.53 -5.59 -7.92
CA SER A 147 -8.90 -5.98 -7.56
C SER A 147 -9.86 -4.83 -7.86
N LEU A 148 -11.03 -5.15 -8.41
CA LEU A 148 -12.10 -4.18 -8.68
C LEU A 148 -13.43 -4.78 -8.22
N GLU A 149 -14.11 -4.11 -7.31
CA GLU A 149 -15.49 -4.40 -6.93
C GLU A 149 -16.41 -3.40 -7.62
N TYR A 150 -17.43 -3.90 -8.31
CA TYR A 150 -18.51 -3.10 -8.88
C TYR A 150 -19.81 -3.46 -8.19
N THR A 151 -20.59 -2.46 -7.81
CA THR A 151 -21.96 -2.60 -7.31
C THR A 151 -22.86 -1.65 -8.10
N GLY A 152 -23.98 -2.15 -8.61
CA GLY A 152 -25.01 -1.37 -9.28
C GLY A 152 -26.29 -2.18 -9.46
N LEU A 153 -27.24 -1.65 -10.24
CA LEU A 153 -28.49 -2.33 -10.58
C LEU A 153 -28.26 -3.65 -11.32
N GLU A 154 -27.12 -3.79 -11.98
CA GLU A 154 -26.70 -4.99 -12.71
C GLU A 154 -26.16 -6.10 -11.80
N GLY A 155 -25.91 -5.79 -10.52
CA GLY A 155 -25.43 -6.71 -9.50
C GLY A 155 -24.17 -6.24 -8.78
N ASN A 156 -23.66 -7.11 -7.91
CA ASN A 156 -22.36 -6.95 -7.24
C ASN A 156 -21.41 -8.00 -7.81
N VAL A 157 -20.27 -7.55 -8.35
CA VAL A 157 -19.26 -8.41 -8.97
C VAL A 157 -17.87 -7.95 -8.55
N ILE A 158 -16.99 -8.92 -8.25
CA ILE A 158 -15.59 -8.67 -7.90
C ILE A 158 -14.72 -9.30 -8.99
N PHE A 159 -13.82 -8.50 -9.54
CA PHE A 159 -12.83 -8.87 -10.55
C PHE A 159 -11.44 -8.90 -9.95
N ARG A 160 -10.58 -9.81 -10.43
CA ARG A 160 -9.19 -9.92 -9.96
C ARG A 160 -8.21 -10.14 -11.10
N GLY A 161 -6.99 -9.62 -10.94
CA GLY A 161 -5.86 -9.91 -11.81
C GLY A 161 -6.17 -9.71 -13.28
N GLU A 162 -6.05 -10.78 -14.07
CA GLU A 162 -6.22 -10.78 -15.54
C GLU A 162 -7.65 -10.45 -16.01
N GLU A 163 -8.66 -10.49 -15.12
CA GLU A 163 -10.02 -10.03 -15.43
C GLU A 163 -10.10 -8.50 -15.56
N ILE A 164 -9.08 -7.78 -15.08
CA ILE A 164 -9.00 -6.32 -15.09
C ILE A 164 -7.96 -5.88 -16.11
N ARG A 165 -8.43 -5.21 -17.17
CA ARG A 165 -7.53 -4.59 -18.15
C ARG A 165 -7.14 -3.20 -17.67
N GLN A 166 -5.85 -2.90 -17.67
CA GLN A 166 -5.34 -1.56 -17.37
C GLN A 166 -4.54 -1.04 -18.57
N GLN A 167 -4.94 0.11 -19.10
CA GLN A 167 -4.26 0.75 -20.23
C GLN A 167 -3.85 2.17 -19.85
N LYS A 168 -2.58 2.54 -20.07
CA LYS A 168 -2.13 3.92 -19.91
C LYS A 168 -2.63 4.77 -21.07
N THR A 169 -3.18 5.95 -20.76
CA THR A 169 -3.70 6.93 -21.72
C THR A 169 -3.17 8.33 -21.36
N VAL A 170 -3.47 9.33 -22.20
CA VAL A 170 -3.13 10.73 -21.91
C VAL A 170 -3.96 11.31 -20.75
N LEU A 171 -5.11 10.72 -20.44
CA LEU A 171 -5.99 11.14 -19.34
C LEU A 171 -5.68 10.42 -18.02
N GLY A 172 -4.76 9.45 -18.02
CA GLY A 172 -4.45 8.63 -16.86
C GLY A 172 -4.41 7.14 -17.20
N LYS A 173 -5.09 6.30 -16.42
CA LYS A 173 -5.29 4.88 -16.73
C LYS A 173 -6.75 4.63 -17.12
N LEU A 174 -6.97 3.76 -18.09
CA LEU A 174 -8.28 3.21 -18.39
C LEU A 174 -8.34 1.81 -17.78
N ILE A 175 -9.28 1.59 -16.87
CA ILE A 175 -9.51 0.32 -16.18
C ILE A 175 -10.76 -0.29 -16.77
N SER A 176 -10.72 -1.52 -17.28
CA SER A 176 -11.88 -2.14 -17.93
C SER A 176 -12.14 -3.56 -17.46
N VAL A 177 -13.42 -3.89 -17.28
CA VAL A 177 -13.91 -5.21 -16.86
C VAL A 177 -15.17 -5.58 -17.67
N ALA A 178 -15.40 -6.88 -17.84
CA ALA A 178 -16.60 -7.40 -18.50
C ALA A 178 -17.68 -7.78 -17.45
N LEU A 179 -18.70 -6.94 -17.30
CA LEU A 179 -19.88 -7.22 -16.49
C LEU A 179 -20.73 -8.26 -17.25
N LYS A 180 -20.63 -9.54 -16.88
CA LYS A 180 -21.52 -10.56 -17.46
C LYS A 180 -22.96 -10.24 -17.06
N SER A 181 -23.85 -10.01 -18.04
CA SER A 181 -25.29 -9.97 -17.75
C SER A 181 -25.73 -11.37 -17.33
N ASN A 182 -26.41 -11.48 -16.19
CA ASN A 182 -26.93 -12.76 -15.69
C ASN A 182 -28.24 -13.17 -16.40
N MET A 183 -28.64 -12.45 -17.46
CA MET A 183 -29.81 -12.77 -18.27
C MET A 183 -29.36 -13.35 -19.61
N ALA A 184 -29.81 -14.58 -19.89
CA ALA A 184 -29.30 -15.47 -20.94
C ALA A 184 -29.40 -14.95 -22.40
N ASP A 185 -29.98 -13.78 -22.64
CA ASP A 185 -30.20 -13.20 -23.97
C ASP A 185 -29.85 -11.69 -24.07
N GLU A 186 -29.17 -11.12 -23.08
CA GLU A 186 -28.75 -9.71 -23.09
C GLU A 186 -27.24 -9.59 -23.36
N GLY A 187 -26.85 -8.69 -24.25
CA GLY A 187 -25.47 -8.57 -24.72
C GLY A 187 -24.45 -8.32 -23.61
N PHE A 188 -23.17 -8.38 -23.97
CA PHE A 188 -22.08 -8.09 -23.03
C PHE A 188 -22.17 -6.64 -22.55
N LEU A 189 -22.15 -6.45 -21.22
CA LEU A 189 -21.99 -5.15 -20.61
C LEU A 189 -20.53 -5.01 -20.21
N ASP A 190 -19.80 -4.07 -20.79
CA ASP A 190 -18.44 -3.74 -20.35
C ASP A 190 -18.49 -2.46 -19.53
N PHE A 191 -17.72 -2.43 -18.44
CA PHE A 191 -17.48 -1.22 -17.67
C PHE A 191 -16.04 -0.76 -17.87
N ALA A 192 -15.87 0.54 -18.15
CA ALA A 192 -14.57 1.19 -18.22
C ALA A 192 -14.53 2.43 -17.32
N LEU A 193 -13.51 2.52 -16.48
CA LEU A 193 -13.25 3.65 -15.59
C LEU A 193 -12.04 4.42 -16.08
N VAL A 194 -12.19 5.73 -16.24
CA VAL A 194 -11.05 6.63 -16.40
C VAL A 194 -10.49 6.94 -15.02
N LEU A 195 -9.23 6.62 -14.79
CA LEU A 195 -8.53 6.90 -13.55
C LEU A 195 -7.49 8.00 -13.80
N PRO A 196 -7.78 9.27 -13.49
CA PRO A 196 -6.83 10.35 -13.66
C PRO A 196 -5.62 10.17 -12.74
N PRO A 197 -4.47 10.81 -13.06
CA PRO A 197 -3.35 10.86 -12.15
C PRO A 197 -3.74 11.68 -10.91
N VAL A 198 -3.92 11.01 -9.77
CA VAL A 198 -4.19 11.65 -8.49
C VAL A 198 -2.86 11.88 -7.76
N ARG A 199 -2.62 13.13 -7.38
CA ARG A 199 -1.47 13.51 -6.55
C ARG A 199 -1.97 13.67 -5.12
N MET A 200 -1.42 12.90 -4.20
CA MET A 200 -1.89 12.91 -2.81
C MET A 200 -1.12 13.89 -1.91
N GLU A 201 -0.19 14.68 -2.43
CA GLU A 201 0.65 15.63 -1.69
C GLU A 201 0.91 15.17 -0.23
N ASN A 202 0.21 15.78 0.74
CA ASN A 202 0.32 15.49 2.17
C ASN A 202 -0.95 14.86 2.76
N GLU A 203 -1.98 14.66 1.94
CA GLU A 203 -3.27 14.13 2.35
C GLU A 203 -3.27 12.58 2.36
N VAL A 204 -3.98 11.99 3.31
CA VAL A 204 -4.18 10.54 3.37
C VAL A 204 -5.30 10.11 2.42
N GLN A 205 -6.16 11.06 2.06
CA GLN A 205 -7.33 10.89 1.22
C GLN A 205 -7.52 12.15 0.38
N VAL A 206 -7.73 12.00 -0.93
CA VAL A 206 -8.03 13.10 -1.86
C VAL A 206 -9.31 12.81 -2.62
N GLU A 207 -10.21 13.79 -2.65
CA GLU A 207 -11.43 13.76 -3.47
C GLU A 207 -11.15 14.27 -4.89
N PHE A 208 -11.75 13.63 -5.88
CA PHE A 208 -11.65 14.03 -7.28
C PHE A 208 -12.88 13.59 -8.06
N LYS A 209 -13.06 14.09 -9.28
CA LYS A 209 -14.14 13.67 -10.16
C LYS A 209 -13.58 12.92 -11.36
N THR A 210 -14.31 11.92 -11.82
CA THR A 210 -13.97 11.19 -13.04
C THR A 210 -15.22 10.64 -13.71
N VAL A 211 -15.03 9.87 -14.78
CA VAL A 211 -16.11 9.23 -15.52
C VAL A 211 -15.95 7.71 -15.56
N GLY A 212 -17.07 7.02 -15.40
CA GLY A 212 -17.26 5.64 -15.80
C GLY A 212 -17.99 5.58 -17.13
N ILE A 213 -17.77 4.52 -17.90
CA ILE A 213 -18.43 4.28 -19.17
C ILE A 213 -18.98 2.87 -19.11
N LEU A 214 -20.29 2.73 -19.18
CA LEU A 214 -20.96 1.47 -19.44
C LEU A 214 -21.15 1.35 -20.95
N SER A 215 -20.79 0.20 -21.50
CA SER A 215 -21.04 -0.08 -22.91
C SER A 215 -21.77 -1.40 -23.07
N GLN A 216 -22.84 -1.37 -23.85
CA GLN A 216 -23.68 -2.53 -24.11
C GLN A 216 -23.47 -2.97 -25.56
N GLY A 217 -23.05 -4.22 -25.73
CA GLY A 217 -23.02 -4.91 -27.01
C GLY A 217 -24.42 -5.34 -27.44
N PRO A 218 -24.69 -5.50 -28.74
CA PRO A 218 -25.97 -6.00 -29.21
C PRO A 218 -26.22 -7.43 -28.73
N SER A 219 -27.43 -7.68 -28.24
CA SER A 219 -27.97 -8.99 -27.89
C SER A 219 -28.61 -9.66 -29.12
N GLY A 220 -28.43 -10.96 -29.28
CA GLY A 220 -29.24 -11.70 -30.26
C GLY A 220 -28.76 -13.10 -30.62
N PHE A 221 -29.54 -14.10 -30.19
CA PHE A 221 -29.62 -15.41 -30.85
C PHE A 221 -30.37 -15.24 -32.18
N GLY A 222 -29.68 -15.42 -33.31
CA GLY A 222 -30.26 -15.40 -34.65
C GLY A 222 -29.86 -14.21 -35.53
N GLY A 223 -28.61 -14.19 -35.99
CA GLY A 223 -28.15 -13.40 -37.15
C GLY A 223 -28.15 -11.87 -36.98
N LEU A 224 -26.97 -11.27 -36.95
CA LEU A 224 -26.78 -9.81 -36.90
C LEU A 224 -27.43 -9.10 -38.10
N PRO A 225 -28.34 -8.12 -37.91
CA PRO A 225 -28.62 -7.13 -38.95
C PRO A 225 -27.38 -6.23 -39.14
N PRO A 226 -27.06 -5.82 -40.38
CA PRO A 226 -25.99 -4.85 -40.62
C PRO A 226 -26.30 -3.53 -39.88
N GLY A 227 -25.40 -3.10 -38.99
CA GLY A 227 -25.53 -1.83 -38.28
C GLY A 227 -25.91 -1.90 -36.79
N ALA A 228 -25.83 -3.06 -36.14
CA ALA A 228 -26.02 -3.17 -34.69
C ALA A 228 -25.01 -2.27 -33.92
N GLN A 229 -25.50 -1.14 -33.42
CA GLN A 229 -24.69 -0.10 -32.75
C GLN A 229 -24.48 -0.46 -31.27
N ARG A 230 -23.23 -0.32 -30.81
CA ARG A 230 -22.92 -0.31 -29.38
C ARG A 230 -23.53 0.93 -28.75
N THR A 231 -24.20 0.77 -27.61
CA THR A 231 -24.71 1.89 -26.82
C THR A 231 -23.72 2.19 -25.70
N TYR A 232 -23.50 3.48 -25.43
CA TYR A 232 -22.60 3.96 -24.38
C TYR A 232 -23.36 4.85 -23.42
N GLU A 233 -23.19 4.62 -22.14
CA GLU A 233 -23.67 5.46 -21.07
C GLU A 233 -22.46 5.98 -20.28
N VAL A 234 -22.43 7.29 -20.05
CA VAL A 234 -21.36 7.95 -19.29
C VAL A 234 -21.87 8.24 -17.89
N LEU A 235 -21.17 7.73 -16.89
CA LEU A 235 -21.44 7.93 -15.48
C LEU A 235 -20.49 9.00 -14.95
N GLU A 236 -21.02 10.08 -14.39
CA GLU A 236 -20.21 11.00 -13.60
C GLU A 236 -19.96 10.39 -12.21
N LEU A 237 -18.69 10.27 -11.83
CA LEU A 237 -18.28 9.60 -10.60
C LEU A 237 -17.52 10.56 -9.69
N GLU A 238 -17.94 10.61 -8.43
CA GLU A 238 -17.18 11.21 -7.34
C GLU A 238 -16.23 10.15 -6.79
N GLY A 239 -14.94 10.45 -6.88
CA GLY A 239 -13.83 9.58 -6.56
C GLY A 239 -13.14 10.01 -5.27
N ILE A 240 -12.76 9.03 -4.48
CA ILE A 240 -11.93 9.18 -3.30
C ILE A 240 -10.71 8.29 -3.50
N ALA A 241 -9.52 8.88 -3.51
CA ALA A 241 -8.26 8.16 -3.51
C ALA A 241 -7.73 8.11 -2.07
N GLU A 242 -7.34 6.95 -1.59
CA GLU A 242 -6.86 6.74 -0.22
C GLU A 242 -5.50 6.02 -0.24
N TYR A 243 -4.59 6.44 0.63
CA TYR A 243 -3.41 5.66 0.97
C TYR A 243 -3.67 4.86 2.25
N ILE A 244 -3.85 3.56 2.08
CA ILE A 244 -3.92 2.60 3.18
C ILE A 244 -2.53 1.97 3.32
N PRO A 245 -1.82 2.16 4.45
CA PRO A 245 -0.51 1.56 4.69
C PRO A 245 -0.64 0.04 4.75
N ILE A 246 0.32 -0.64 4.13
CA ILE A 246 0.45 -2.10 4.22
C ILE A 246 1.14 -2.36 5.57
N LEU A 247 0.46 -3.09 6.47
CA LEU A 247 0.97 -3.45 7.81
C LEU A 247 1.71 -4.78 7.80
#